data_AF-A0A1M8ACV3-F1
#
_entry.id   AF-A0A1M8ACV3-F1
#
_cell.length_a   1.000
_cell.length_b   1.000
_cell.length_c   1.000
_cell.angle_alpha   90.00
_cell.angle_beta   90.00
_cell.angle_gamma   90.00
#
_symmetry.space_group_name_H-M   'P 1'
#
loop_
_entity.id
_entity.type
_entity.pdbx_description
1 polymer ?
#
loop_
_entity_poly.entity_id
_entity_poly.type
_entity_poly.pdbx_seq_one_letter_code
_entity_poly.pdbx_strand_id
1 'polypeptide(L)'
;MSTRANLPLTDALPYYDTDIDTIAGMREAVQREIESEKAAMRSSHEAYAPPLHALFVQQPALAAELERAERGEKLQAIDTERYKLPAPAPDAPEEAWLDALRNAEVQLAHMDVRQRNLELLRRYGPNLWRLHNYQQEAMLGWITDAQETAKEETDDLNRARKDTHLRLGDKISTYESRWRDLVSKSLSITVANLTARAEIADYHTKIADLRRQLARMDQTGV
;
A
#
# COMPACT_ATOMS: atom_id res chain seq x y z
N MET A 1 -17.83 6.19 19.45
CA MET A 1 -17.88 7.02 18.22
C MET A 1 -16.51 7.64 18.03
N SER A 2 -15.70 7.05 17.15
CA SER A 2 -14.34 7.54 16.87
C SER A 2 -14.46 8.85 16.09
N THR A 3 -14.08 9.96 16.72
CA THR A 3 -13.92 11.24 16.06
C THR A 3 -12.87 11.04 14.97
N ARG A 4 -13.29 10.88 13.72
CA ARG A 4 -12.36 10.91 12.58
C ARG A 4 -11.66 12.26 12.67
N ALA A 5 -10.40 12.26 13.11
CA ALA A 5 -9.54 13.42 12.97
C ALA A 5 -9.57 13.77 11.49
N ASN A 6 -10.20 14.90 11.17
CA ASN A 6 -10.19 15.44 9.82
C ASN A 6 -8.76 15.96 9.62
N LEU A 7 -7.84 15.03 9.37
CA LEU A 7 -6.47 15.34 9.00
C LEU A 7 -6.57 16.34 7.85
N PRO A 8 -5.86 17.49 7.93
CA PRO A 8 -5.84 18.43 6.83
C PRO A 8 -5.52 17.65 5.55
N LEU A 9 -6.30 17.87 4.50
CA LEU A 9 -6.09 17.24 3.21
C LEU A 9 -4.61 17.36 2.87
N THR A 10 -3.88 16.25 2.90
CA THR A 10 -2.44 16.23 2.66
C THR A 10 -2.23 16.66 1.22
N ASP A 11 -1.84 17.91 1.02
CA ASP A 11 -1.69 18.52 -0.30
C ASP A 11 -0.29 18.22 -0.82
N ALA A 12 -0.13 17.02 -1.39
CA ALA A 12 1.05 16.62 -2.13
C ALA A 12 0.63 16.31 -3.57
N LEU A 13 1.42 16.71 -4.56
CA LEU A 13 1.09 16.56 -5.98
C LEU A 13 2.03 15.55 -6.66
N PRO A 14 1.85 14.22 -6.49
CA PRO A 14 2.73 13.18 -7.03
C PRO A 14 3.09 13.26 -8.52
N TYR A 15 2.20 13.83 -9.35
CA TYR A 15 2.41 13.94 -10.80
C TYR A 15 3.19 15.21 -11.20
N TYR A 16 3.36 16.16 -10.28
CA TYR A 16 4.08 17.42 -10.48
C TYR A 16 5.38 17.45 -9.64
N ASP A 17 5.31 17.04 -8.38
CA ASP A 17 6.43 16.99 -7.43
C ASP A 17 7.34 15.78 -7.70
N THR A 18 8.16 15.85 -8.75
CA THR A 18 9.09 14.77 -9.12
C THR A 18 10.41 14.79 -8.34
N ASP A 19 10.61 15.77 -7.47
CA ASP A 19 11.90 16.04 -6.79
C ASP A 19 12.41 14.86 -5.96
N ILE A 20 11.50 14.11 -5.34
CA ILE A 20 11.86 12.92 -4.55
C ILE A 20 12.51 11.82 -5.39
N ASP A 21 12.19 11.77 -6.69
CA ASP A 21 12.69 10.79 -7.64
C ASP A 21 13.84 11.35 -8.51
N THR A 22 13.89 12.67 -8.74
CA THR A 22 14.93 13.32 -9.57
C THR A 22 16.18 13.69 -8.76
N ILE A 23 16.03 14.06 -7.48
CA ILE A 23 17.16 14.45 -6.62
C ILE A 23 17.71 13.20 -5.91
N ALA A 24 18.92 12.81 -6.29
CA ALA A 24 19.61 11.66 -5.67
C ALA A 24 19.76 11.84 -4.15
N GLY A 25 19.40 10.80 -3.39
CA GLY A 25 19.50 10.78 -1.92
C GLY A 25 18.37 11.52 -1.18
N MET A 26 17.44 12.19 -1.88
CA MET A 26 16.32 12.88 -1.23
C MET A 26 15.38 11.89 -0.52
N ARG A 27 15.03 10.77 -1.18
CA ARG A 27 14.21 9.69 -0.60
C ARG A 27 14.84 9.12 0.68
N GLU A 28 16.16 8.90 0.68
CA GLU A 28 16.88 8.39 1.85
C GLU A 28 16.94 9.41 2.98
N ALA A 29 17.09 10.70 2.68
CA ALA A 29 17.02 11.76 3.68
C ALA A 29 15.64 11.84 4.34
N VAL A 30 14.57 11.82 3.54
CA VAL A 30 13.19 11.82 4.05
C VAL A 30 12.92 10.57 4.88
N GLN A 31 13.37 9.40 4.43
CA GLN A 31 13.18 8.15 5.16
C GLN A 31 13.88 8.16 6.52
N ARG A 32 15.11 8.71 6.61
CA ARG A 32 15.81 8.88 7.89
C ARG A 32 15.04 9.77 8.88
N GLU A 33 14.42 10.83 8.38
CA GLU A 33 13.61 11.73 9.22
C GLU A 33 12.31 11.07 9.67
N ILE A 34 11.68 10.27 8.80
CA ILE A 34 10.51 9.46 9.19
C ILE A 34 10.91 8.47 10.28
N GLU A 35 12.09 7.85 10.18
CA GLU A 35 12.59 6.89 11.17
C GLU A 35 12.95 7.55 12.51
N SER A 36 13.54 8.74 12.51
CA SER A 36 13.81 9.49 13.74
C SER A 36 12.52 9.86 14.47
N GLU A 37 11.51 10.34 13.74
CA GLU A 37 10.19 10.65 14.29
C GLU A 37 9.46 9.39 14.78
N LYS A 38 9.53 8.29 14.03
CA LYS A 38 8.99 7.00 14.47
C LYS A 38 9.65 6.50 15.75
N ALA A 39 10.95 6.72 15.94
CA ALA A 39 11.66 6.37 17.16
C ALA A 39 11.25 7.26 18.35
N ALA A 40 10.90 8.52 18.09
CA ALA A 40 10.38 9.44 19.10
C ALA A 40 8.90 9.14 19.46
N MET A 41 8.13 8.61 18.52
CA MET A 41 6.74 8.20 18.74
C MET A 41 6.65 6.99 19.69
N ARG A 42 5.88 7.15 20.76
CA ARG A 42 5.65 6.10 21.77
C ARG A 42 4.56 5.09 21.41
N SER A 43 3.88 5.25 20.27
CA SER A 43 2.79 4.35 19.86
C SER A 43 3.32 3.16 19.07
N SER A 44 3.10 1.93 19.56
CA SER A 44 3.35 0.73 18.76
C SER A 44 2.21 0.54 17.74
N HIS A 45 2.55 0.03 16.55
CA HIS A 45 1.57 -0.29 15.50
C HIS A 45 0.51 -1.30 15.99
N GLU A 46 0.85 -2.11 16.98
CA GLU A 46 -0.02 -3.11 17.62
C GLU A 46 -1.24 -2.48 18.29
N ALA A 47 -1.16 -1.21 18.71
CA ALA A 47 -2.31 -0.49 19.26
C ALA A 47 -3.41 -0.21 18.22
N TYR A 48 -3.06 -0.24 16.92
CA TYR A 48 -3.99 -0.03 15.81
C TYR A 48 -4.37 -1.33 15.10
N ALA A 49 -3.69 -2.43 15.39
CA ALA A 49 -4.07 -3.73 14.85
C ALA A 49 -5.45 -4.12 15.41
N PRO A 50 -6.37 -4.64 14.57
CA PRO A 50 -7.60 -5.22 15.09
C PRO A 50 -7.23 -6.35 16.07
N PRO A 51 -8.00 -6.53 17.16
CA PRO A 51 -7.74 -7.61 18.10
C PRO A 51 -7.70 -8.93 17.34
N LEU A 52 -6.68 -9.74 17.61
CA LEU A 52 -6.56 -11.07 17.03
C LEU A 52 -7.85 -11.84 17.36
N HIS A 53 -8.58 -12.22 16.32
CA HIS A 53 -9.77 -13.04 16.49
C HIS A 53 -9.31 -14.44 16.84
N ALA A 54 -9.80 -15.00 17.94
CA ALA A 54 -9.60 -16.40 18.23
C ALA A 54 -10.26 -17.21 17.11
N LEU A 55 -9.47 -18.05 16.42
CA LEU A 55 -10.00 -18.96 15.41
C LEU A 55 -10.77 -20.08 16.11
N PHE A 56 -11.85 -20.55 15.47
CA PHE A 56 -12.62 -21.72 15.92
C PHE A 56 -13.22 -21.64 17.34
N VAL A 57 -13.60 -20.45 17.82
CA VAL A 57 -14.24 -20.25 19.15
C VAL A 57 -15.44 -21.17 19.37
N GLN A 58 -16.22 -21.44 18.32
CA GLN A 58 -17.42 -22.28 18.39
C GLN A 58 -17.12 -23.79 18.18
N GLN A 59 -15.89 -24.15 17.81
CA GLN A 59 -15.51 -25.51 17.45
C GLN A 59 -14.22 -25.92 18.17
N PRO A 60 -14.32 -26.40 19.43
CA PRO A 60 -13.15 -26.75 20.24
C PRO A 60 -12.30 -27.87 19.63
N ALA A 61 -12.91 -28.76 18.84
CA ALA A 61 -12.18 -29.78 18.09
C ALA A 61 -11.20 -29.16 17.09
N LEU A 62 -11.63 -28.15 16.32
CA LEU A 62 -10.75 -27.49 15.35
C LEU A 62 -9.70 -26.61 16.03
N ALA A 63 -10.03 -26.00 17.17
CA ALA A 63 -9.05 -25.28 17.98
C ALA A 63 -7.93 -26.22 18.46
N ALA A 64 -8.27 -27.40 18.98
CA ALA A 64 -7.29 -28.40 19.41
C ALA A 64 -6.43 -28.94 18.24
N GLU A 65 -7.02 -29.09 17.05
CA GLU A 65 -6.30 -29.49 15.83
C GLU A 65 -5.32 -28.40 15.37
N LEU A 66 -5.70 -27.13 15.48
CA LEU A 66 -4.84 -25.99 15.18
C LEU A 66 -3.65 -25.96 16.15
N GLU A 67 -3.90 -26.08 17.45
CA GLU A 67 -2.84 -26.17 18.47
C GLU A 67 -1.89 -27.34 18.21
N ARG A 68 -2.43 -28.50 17.79
CA ARG A 68 -1.60 -29.65 17.39
C ARG A 68 -0.73 -29.31 16.18
N ALA A 69 -1.30 -28.68 15.17
CA ALA A 69 -0.58 -28.29 13.96
C ALA A 69 0.52 -27.27 14.26
N GLU A 70 0.28 -26.32 15.16
CA GLU A 70 1.28 -25.36 15.66
C GLU A 70 2.45 -26.05 16.36
N ARG A 71 2.19 -27.15 17.08
CA ARG A 71 3.24 -28.02 17.66
C ARG A 71 3.98 -28.86 16.61
N GLY A 72 3.58 -28.82 15.35
CA GLY A 72 4.19 -29.58 14.26
C GLY A 72 3.93 -31.08 14.31
N GLU A 73 2.97 -31.52 15.13
CA GLU A 73 2.59 -32.94 15.23
C GLU A 73 1.81 -33.36 13.99
N LYS A 74 2.35 -34.35 13.26
CA LYS A 74 1.71 -34.88 12.04
C LYS A 74 0.43 -35.64 12.39
N LEU A 75 -0.66 -35.28 11.73
CA LEU A 75 -1.93 -35.99 11.85
C LEU A 75 -1.85 -37.36 11.18
N GLN A 76 -2.01 -38.43 11.95
CA GLN A 76 -2.20 -39.80 11.44
C GLN A 76 -3.70 -40.08 11.25
N ALA A 77 -4.34 -39.37 10.32
CA ALA A 77 -5.80 -39.47 10.13
C ALA A 77 -6.24 -40.68 9.29
N ILE A 78 -5.36 -41.21 8.44
CA ILE A 78 -5.73 -42.23 7.46
C ILE A 78 -4.98 -43.51 7.76
N ASP A 79 -5.70 -44.51 8.24
CA ASP A 79 -5.24 -45.88 8.27
C ASP A 79 -5.24 -46.45 6.84
N THR A 80 -4.04 -46.66 6.30
CA THR A 80 -3.84 -47.24 4.97
C THR A 80 -3.81 -48.76 4.99
N GLU A 81 -3.66 -49.39 6.16
CA GLU A 81 -3.70 -50.85 6.33
C GLU A 81 -5.13 -51.37 6.15
N ARG A 82 -6.15 -50.57 6.50
CA ARG A 82 -7.56 -50.89 6.29
C ARG A 82 -7.93 -51.25 4.84
N TYR A 83 -7.21 -50.70 3.85
CA TYR A 83 -7.45 -50.98 2.43
C TYR A 83 -6.63 -52.14 1.88
N LYS A 84 -5.78 -52.75 2.71
CA LYS A 84 -5.00 -53.94 2.36
C LYS A 84 -5.75 -55.18 2.85
N LEU A 85 -5.52 -56.30 2.16
CA LEU A 85 -5.93 -57.63 2.61
C LEU A 85 -4.69 -58.42 3.04
N PRO A 86 -4.08 -58.12 4.19
CA PRO A 86 -2.98 -58.92 4.69
C PRO A 86 -3.51 -60.32 5.08
N ALA A 87 -2.86 -61.36 4.58
CA ALA A 87 -3.13 -62.71 5.06
C ALA A 87 -2.52 -62.85 6.48
N PRO A 88 -3.29 -63.30 7.48
CA PRO A 88 -2.73 -63.62 8.79
C PRO A 88 -1.73 -64.78 8.70
N ALA A 89 -0.80 -64.87 9.65
CA ALA A 89 0.17 -65.96 9.69
C ALA A 89 -0.54 -67.33 9.88
N PRO A 90 0.03 -68.45 9.40
CA PRO A 90 -0.59 -69.77 9.51
C PRO A 90 -0.92 -70.17 10.96
N ASP A 91 -0.09 -69.74 11.91
CA ASP A 91 -0.23 -70.02 13.34
C ASP A 91 -0.97 -68.91 14.11
N ALA A 92 -1.59 -67.95 13.41
CA ALA A 92 -2.31 -66.85 14.04
C ALA A 92 -3.59 -67.34 14.77
N PRO A 93 -4.00 -66.67 15.86
CA PRO A 93 -5.22 -67.03 16.58
C PRO A 93 -6.45 -66.91 15.68
N GLU A 94 -7.49 -67.70 15.98
CA GLU A 94 -8.75 -67.71 15.23
C GLU A 94 -9.36 -66.30 15.10
N GLU A 95 -9.22 -65.47 16.13
CA GLU A 95 -9.67 -64.07 16.13
C GLU A 95 -9.04 -63.24 14.99
N ALA A 96 -7.74 -63.42 14.73
CA ALA A 96 -7.05 -62.70 13.66
C ALA A 96 -7.52 -63.15 12.26
N TRP A 97 -7.92 -64.42 12.12
CA TRP A 97 -8.53 -64.94 10.89
C TRP A 97 -9.95 -64.40 10.69
N LEU A 98 -10.76 -64.30 11.75
CA LEU A 98 -12.09 -63.71 11.69
C LEU A 98 -12.05 -62.22 11.32
N ASP A 99 -11.09 -61.47 11.86
CA ASP A 99 -10.94 -60.05 11.54
C ASP A 99 -10.45 -59.84 10.10
N ALA A 100 -9.53 -60.68 9.61
CA ALA A 100 -9.11 -60.66 8.21
C ALA A 100 -10.28 -60.99 7.26
N LEU A 101 -11.13 -61.96 7.62
CA LEU A 101 -12.33 -62.33 6.86
C LEU A 101 -13.33 -61.18 6.81
N ARG A 102 -13.63 -60.56 7.95
CA ARG A 102 -14.52 -59.38 8.03
C ARG A 102 -14.00 -58.22 7.19
N ASN A 103 -12.69 -57.95 7.24
CA ASN A 103 -12.08 -56.93 6.38
C ASN A 103 -12.27 -57.28 4.89
N ALA A 104 -12.07 -58.55 4.51
CA ALA A 104 -12.27 -58.99 3.14
C ALA A 104 -13.71 -58.80 2.63
N GLU A 105 -14.71 -59.15 3.46
CA GLU A 105 -16.13 -58.94 3.15
C GLU A 105 -16.46 -57.45 2.97
N VAL A 106 -15.93 -56.60 3.85
CA VAL A 106 -16.09 -55.14 3.75
C VAL A 106 -15.44 -54.60 2.47
N GLN A 107 -14.25 -55.08 2.10
CA GLN A 107 -13.59 -54.66 0.86
C GLN A 107 -14.37 -55.11 -0.38
N LEU A 108 -14.93 -56.33 -0.38
CA LEU A 108 -15.79 -56.81 -1.46
C LEU A 108 -17.01 -55.89 -1.66
N ALA A 109 -17.70 -55.54 -0.58
CA ALA A 109 -18.82 -54.61 -0.63
C ALA A 109 -18.41 -53.22 -1.14
N HIS A 110 -17.23 -52.72 -0.73
CA HIS A 110 -16.69 -51.47 -1.27
C HIS A 110 -16.37 -51.54 -2.77
N MET A 111 -15.86 -52.68 -3.26
CA MET A 111 -15.60 -52.87 -4.69
C MET A 111 -16.90 -52.88 -5.50
N ASP A 112 -17.95 -53.52 -5.00
CA ASP A 112 -19.28 -53.49 -5.64
C ASP A 112 -19.82 -52.06 -5.75
N VAL A 113 -19.74 -51.28 -4.66
CA VAL A 113 -20.14 -49.86 -4.67
C VAL A 113 -19.26 -49.04 -5.63
N ARG A 114 -17.95 -49.28 -5.64
CA ARG A 114 -17.01 -48.60 -6.54
C ARG A 114 -17.34 -48.91 -8.00
N GLN A 115 -17.67 -50.15 -8.34
CA GLN A 115 -18.05 -50.52 -9.70
C GLN A 115 -19.31 -49.76 -10.12
N ARG A 116 -20.36 -49.73 -9.29
CA ARG A 116 -21.58 -48.96 -9.57
C ARG A 116 -21.30 -47.47 -9.74
N ASN A 117 -20.44 -46.89 -8.91
CA ASN A 117 -20.03 -45.48 -9.02
C ASN A 117 -19.24 -45.22 -10.32
N LEU A 118 -18.36 -46.13 -10.73
CA LEU A 118 -17.62 -46.03 -11.98
C LEU A 118 -18.54 -46.16 -13.20
N GLU A 119 -19.56 -47.00 -13.14
CA GLU A 119 -20.57 -47.11 -14.20
C GLU A 119 -21.37 -45.80 -14.33
N LEU A 120 -21.77 -45.18 -13.21
CA LEU A 120 -22.40 -43.86 -13.21
C LEU A 120 -21.47 -42.78 -13.76
N LEU A 121 -20.21 -42.76 -13.33
CA LEU A 121 -19.22 -41.81 -13.80
C LEU A 121 -18.93 -41.99 -15.31
N ARG A 122 -18.85 -43.22 -15.80
CA ARG A 122 -18.66 -43.50 -17.22
C ARG A 122 -19.85 -42.99 -18.05
N ARG A 123 -21.07 -43.10 -17.52
CA ARG A 123 -22.29 -42.68 -18.20
C ARG A 123 -22.48 -41.16 -18.20
N TYR A 124 -22.25 -40.49 -17.06
CA TYR A 124 -22.58 -39.06 -16.88
C TYR A 124 -21.37 -38.13 -16.75
N GLY A 125 -20.22 -38.65 -16.37
CA GLY A 125 -18.99 -37.90 -16.09
C GLY A 125 -18.56 -36.98 -17.24
N PRO A 126 -18.47 -37.46 -18.50
CA PRO A 126 -18.06 -36.60 -19.61
C PRO A 126 -18.98 -35.40 -19.82
N ASN A 127 -20.30 -35.59 -19.69
CA ASN A 127 -21.27 -34.51 -19.86
C ASN A 127 -21.25 -33.54 -18.67
N LEU A 128 -21.15 -34.05 -17.44
CA LEU A 128 -21.03 -33.23 -16.24
C LEU A 128 -19.75 -32.38 -16.28
N TRP A 129 -18.64 -32.94 -16.74
CA TRP A 129 -17.38 -32.23 -16.85
C TRP A 129 -17.43 -31.11 -17.89
N ARG A 130 -18.09 -31.35 -19.03
CA ARG A 130 -18.32 -30.30 -20.03
C ARG A 130 -19.19 -29.16 -19.49
N LEU A 131 -20.25 -29.49 -18.74
CA LEU A 131 -21.08 -28.48 -18.09
C LEU A 131 -20.28 -27.70 -17.04
N HIS A 132 -19.46 -28.38 -16.26
CA HIS A 132 -18.60 -27.74 -15.26
C HIS A 132 -17.61 -26.77 -15.93
N ASN A 133 -16.95 -27.18 -17.00
CA ASN A 133 -16.06 -26.30 -17.77
C ASN A 133 -16.81 -25.09 -18.32
N TYR A 134 -18.01 -25.27 -18.88
CA TYR A 134 -18.84 -24.16 -19.34
C TYR A 134 -19.17 -23.15 -18.21
N GLN A 135 -19.50 -23.65 -17.02
CA GLN A 135 -19.75 -22.79 -15.85
C GLN A 135 -18.48 -22.06 -15.40
N GLN A 136 -17.32 -22.73 -15.41
CA GLN A 136 -16.04 -22.11 -15.10
C GLN A 136 -15.67 -21.03 -16.11
N GLU A 137 -15.86 -21.28 -17.41
CA GLU A 137 -15.63 -20.30 -18.48
C GLU A 137 -16.53 -19.06 -18.31
N ALA A 138 -17.81 -19.27 -17.99
CA ALA A 138 -18.72 -18.16 -17.70
C ALA A 138 -18.29 -17.35 -16.47
N MET A 139 -17.88 -18.02 -15.38
CA MET A 139 -17.38 -17.36 -14.18
C MET A 139 -16.08 -16.59 -14.45
N LEU A 140 -15.18 -17.15 -15.26
CA LEU A 140 -13.97 -16.47 -15.70
C LEU A 140 -14.31 -15.20 -16.47
N GLY A 141 -15.26 -15.26 -17.42
CA GLY A 141 -15.73 -14.09 -18.15
C GLY A 141 -16.25 -12.98 -17.23
N TRP A 142 -17.05 -13.32 -16.23
CA TRP A 142 -17.54 -12.35 -15.24
C TRP A 142 -16.42 -11.70 -14.43
N ILE A 143 -15.43 -12.48 -14.01
CA ILE A 143 -14.28 -11.97 -13.26
C ILE A 143 -13.41 -11.07 -14.13
N THR A 144 -13.18 -11.45 -15.39
CA THR A 144 -12.39 -10.62 -16.32
C THR A 144 -13.10 -9.32 -16.63
N ASP A 145 -14.41 -9.32 -16.83
CA ASP A 145 -15.19 -8.10 -17.10
C ASP A 145 -15.18 -7.15 -15.88
N ALA A 146 -15.33 -7.71 -14.68
CA ALA A 146 -15.22 -6.94 -13.45
C ALA A 146 -13.82 -6.35 -13.25
N GLN A 147 -12.78 -7.11 -13.61
CA GLN A 147 -11.39 -6.64 -13.58
C GLN A 147 -11.15 -5.51 -14.59
N GLU A 148 -11.64 -5.65 -15.82
CA GLU A 148 -11.55 -4.63 -16.87
C GLU A 148 -12.21 -3.33 -16.40
N THR A 149 -13.45 -3.43 -15.90
CA THR A 149 -14.21 -2.29 -15.38
C THR A 149 -13.46 -1.58 -14.25
N ALA A 150 -12.95 -2.32 -13.27
CA ALA A 150 -12.20 -1.75 -12.16
C ALA A 150 -10.89 -1.06 -12.60
N LYS A 151 -10.24 -1.58 -13.66
CA LYS A 151 -9.06 -0.94 -14.27
C LYS A 151 -9.45 0.35 -14.96
N GLU A 152 -10.51 0.36 -15.76
CA GLU A 152 -11.02 1.57 -16.43
C GLU A 152 -11.36 2.67 -15.41
N GLU A 153 -12.09 2.33 -14.35
CA GLU A 153 -12.41 3.26 -13.26
C GLU A 153 -11.15 3.82 -12.59
N THR A 154 -10.15 2.96 -12.35
CA THR A 154 -8.88 3.37 -11.76
C THR A 154 -8.09 4.28 -12.70
N ASP A 155 -8.07 3.98 -13.99
CA ASP A 155 -7.38 4.76 -15.00
C ASP A 155 -8.03 6.13 -15.20
N ASP A 156 -9.35 6.20 -15.25
CA ASP A 156 -10.08 7.46 -15.34
C ASP A 156 -9.86 8.34 -14.10
N LEU A 157 -9.85 7.72 -12.91
CA LEU A 157 -9.50 8.42 -11.67
C LEU A 157 -8.07 8.95 -11.72
N ASN A 158 -7.11 8.15 -12.18
CA ASN A 158 -5.71 8.55 -12.31
C ASN A 158 -5.52 9.67 -13.34
N ARG A 159 -6.26 9.63 -14.46
CA ARG A 159 -6.28 10.70 -15.47
C ARG A 159 -6.80 12.01 -14.87
N ALA A 160 -7.96 11.98 -14.22
CA ALA A 160 -8.54 13.16 -13.56
C ALA A 160 -7.63 13.72 -12.46
N ARG A 161 -6.97 12.84 -11.70
CA ARG A 161 -5.97 13.21 -10.68
C ARG A 161 -4.77 13.90 -11.33
N LYS A 162 -4.22 13.33 -12.40
CA LYS A 162 -3.08 13.90 -13.14
C LYS A 162 -3.40 15.29 -13.68
N ASP A 163 -4.55 15.45 -14.34
CA ASP A 163 -4.98 16.75 -14.89
C ASP A 163 -5.11 17.81 -13.79
N THR A 164 -5.68 17.42 -12.64
CA THR A 164 -5.80 18.31 -11.49
C THR A 164 -4.43 18.72 -10.94
N HIS A 165 -3.52 17.76 -10.78
CA HIS A 165 -2.18 18.01 -10.22
C HIS A 165 -1.35 18.91 -11.14
N LEU A 166 -1.33 18.65 -12.45
CA LEU A 166 -0.59 19.46 -13.40
C LEU A 166 -1.14 20.89 -13.45
N ARG A 167 -2.46 21.06 -13.50
CA ARG A 167 -3.10 22.39 -13.49
C ARG A 167 -2.82 23.18 -12.20
N LEU A 168 -2.76 22.51 -11.05
CA LEU A 168 -2.41 23.15 -9.77
C LEU A 168 -0.92 23.48 -9.71
N GLY A 169 -0.06 22.57 -10.19
CA GLY A 169 1.37 22.80 -10.33
C GLY A 169 1.71 24.02 -11.18
N ASP A 170 1.05 24.18 -12.33
CA ASP A 170 1.21 25.37 -13.19
C ASP A 170 0.85 26.67 -12.46
N LYS A 171 -0.21 26.65 -11.64
CA LYS A 171 -0.58 27.81 -10.80
C LYS A 171 0.47 28.09 -9.73
N ILE A 172 0.99 27.05 -9.09
CA ILE A 172 2.07 27.18 -8.10
C ILE A 172 3.30 27.80 -8.76
N SER A 173 3.76 27.28 -9.89
CA SER A 173 4.90 27.83 -10.65
C SER A 173 4.69 29.31 -11.02
N THR A 174 3.48 29.66 -11.44
CA THR A 174 3.10 31.06 -11.74
C THR A 174 3.20 31.94 -10.50
N TYR A 175 2.69 31.48 -9.36
CA TYR A 175 2.75 32.22 -8.10
C TYR A 175 4.16 32.33 -7.56
N GLU A 176 4.99 31.29 -7.68
CA GLU A 176 6.40 31.33 -7.33
C GLU A 176 7.18 32.35 -8.18
N SER A 177 6.94 32.39 -9.49
CA SER A 177 7.57 33.40 -10.36
C SER A 177 7.15 34.80 -9.97
N ARG A 178 5.84 35.02 -9.75
CA ARG A 178 5.34 36.32 -9.31
C ARG A 178 5.91 36.72 -7.94
N TRP A 179 6.04 35.77 -7.02
CA TRP A 179 6.65 36.00 -5.73
C TRP A 179 8.13 36.36 -5.87
N ARG A 180 8.91 35.62 -6.67
CA ARG A 180 10.30 35.94 -6.98
C ARG A 180 10.43 37.35 -7.56
N ASP A 181 9.61 37.71 -8.54
CA ASP A 181 9.59 39.04 -9.14
C ASP A 181 9.27 40.14 -8.12
N LEU A 182 8.30 39.92 -7.24
CA LEU A 182 7.94 40.87 -6.18
C LEU A 182 9.07 41.07 -5.18
N VAL A 183 9.73 39.99 -4.77
CA VAL A 183 10.91 40.04 -3.88
C VAL A 183 12.05 40.79 -4.56
N SER A 184 12.37 40.48 -5.82
CA SER A 184 13.40 41.17 -6.59
C SER A 184 13.09 42.66 -6.78
N LYS A 185 11.83 43.02 -7.07
CA LYS A 185 11.39 44.42 -7.19
C LYS A 185 11.50 45.16 -5.85
N SER A 186 11.06 44.53 -4.76
CA SER A 186 11.18 45.12 -3.41
C SER A 186 12.64 45.36 -3.04
N LEU A 187 13.53 44.41 -3.34
CA LEU A 187 14.96 44.56 -3.12
C LEU A 187 15.54 45.68 -3.99
N SER A 188 15.20 45.74 -5.27
CA SER A 188 15.64 46.80 -6.19
C SER A 188 15.20 48.19 -5.73
N ILE A 189 13.95 48.35 -5.27
CA ILE A 189 13.45 49.60 -4.70
C ILE A 189 14.21 49.96 -3.42
N THR A 190 14.52 48.99 -2.57
CA THR A 190 15.27 49.22 -1.33
C THR A 190 16.69 49.71 -1.63
N VAL A 191 17.36 49.10 -2.60
CA VAL A 191 18.69 49.52 -3.07
C VAL A 191 18.63 50.92 -3.69
N ALA A 192 17.66 51.21 -4.57
CA ALA A 192 17.50 52.52 -5.21
C ALA A 192 17.22 53.63 -4.18
N ASN A 193 16.43 53.35 -3.13
CA ASN A 193 16.21 54.30 -2.04
C ASN A 193 17.49 54.57 -1.25
N LEU A 194 18.33 53.54 -1.03
CA LEU A 194 19.60 53.69 -0.33
C LEU A 194 20.58 54.55 -1.15
N THR A 195 20.71 54.29 -2.44
CA THR A 195 21.58 55.08 -3.33
C THR A 195 21.09 56.52 -3.45
N ALA A 196 19.78 56.74 -3.64
CA ALA A 196 19.21 58.09 -3.67
C ALA A 196 19.44 58.86 -2.36
N ARG A 197 19.36 58.18 -1.20
CA ARG A 197 19.69 58.79 0.10
C ARG A 197 21.17 59.16 0.20
N ALA A 198 22.07 58.33 -0.30
CA ALA A 198 23.50 58.63 -0.34
C ALA A 198 23.79 59.83 -1.25
N GLU A 199 23.19 59.87 -2.45
CA GLU A 199 23.32 61.01 -3.37
C GLU A 199 22.78 62.31 -2.76
N ILE A 200 21.62 62.28 -2.09
CA ILE A 200 21.08 63.46 -1.37
C ILE A 200 22.06 63.94 -0.28
N ALA A 201 22.69 63.02 0.46
CA ALA A 201 23.69 63.38 1.45
C ALA A 201 24.92 64.05 0.80
N ASP A 202 25.39 63.55 -0.34
CA ASP A 202 26.48 64.15 -1.11
C ASP A 202 26.13 65.52 -1.68
N TYR A 203 24.88 65.73 -2.12
CA TYR A 203 24.42 67.05 -2.56
C TYR A 203 24.32 68.03 -1.39
N HIS A 204 23.86 67.58 -0.21
CA HIS A 204 23.82 68.41 0.99
C HIS A 204 25.21 68.87 1.44
N THR A 205 26.23 68.00 1.39
CA THR A 205 27.62 68.39 1.71
C THR A 205 28.14 69.42 0.70
N LYS A 206 27.95 69.19 -0.60
CA LYS A 206 28.33 70.15 -1.65
C LYS A 206 27.66 71.52 -1.49
N ILE A 207 26.35 71.55 -1.19
CA ILE A 207 25.62 72.80 -0.93
C ILE A 207 26.19 73.51 0.30
N ALA A 208 26.48 72.78 1.38
CA ALA A 208 27.09 73.35 2.58
C ALA A 208 28.46 73.96 2.28
N ASP A 209 29.29 73.30 1.48
CA ASP A 209 30.60 73.81 1.09
C ASP A 209 30.52 75.03 0.16
N LEU A 210 29.62 75.02 -0.83
CA LEU A 210 29.37 76.19 -1.68
C LEU A 210 28.85 77.38 -0.88
N ARG A 211 27.96 77.15 0.09
CA ARG A 211 27.49 78.20 1.02
C ARG A 211 28.63 78.76 1.86
N ARG A 212 29.55 77.92 2.34
CA ARG A 212 30.77 78.38 3.04
C ARG A 212 31.67 79.19 2.11
N GLN A 213 31.81 78.81 0.85
CA GLN A 213 32.61 79.55 -0.14
C GLN A 213 31.99 80.92 -0.45
N LEU A 214 30.67 80.99 -0.66
CA LEU A 214 29.95 82.26 -0.81
C LEU A 214 30.14 83.17 0.40
N ALA A 215 29.93 82.63 1.61
CA ALA A 215 30.14 83.39 2.84
C ALA A 215 31.59 83.89 3.00
N ARG A 216 32.59 83.14 2.50
CA ARG A 216 33.98 83.61 2.46
C ARG A 216 34.18 84.72 1.43
N MET A 217 33.60 84.59 0.24
CA MET A 217 33.69 85.63 -0.80
C MET A 217 33.03 86.95 -0.34
N ASP A 218 31.88 86.87 0.33
CA ASP A 218 31.19 88.01 0.93
C ASP A 218 32.02 88.68 2.06
N GLN A 219 32.88 87.91 2.75
CA GLN A 219 33.80 88.43 3.77
C GLN A 219 35.08 89.04 3.18
N THR A 220 35.50 88.63 1.98
CA THR A 220 36.70 89.13 1.29
C THR A 220 36.41 90.21 0.26
N GLY A 221 35.14 90.59 0.08
CA GLY A 221 34.72 91.69 -0.81
C GLY A 221 34.73 93.06 -0.13
N VAL A 222 35.92 93.66 -0.05
CA VAL A 222 36.22 95.11 -0.05
C VAL A 222 37.34 95.34 -1.04
#